data_AF-A0A1I5AJU3-F1
#
_entry.id   AF-A0A1I5AJU3-F1
#
_cell.length_a   1.000
_cell.length_b   1.000
_cell.length_c   1.000
_cell.angle_alpha   90.00
_cell.angle_beta   90.00
_cell.angle_gamma   90.00
#
_symmetry.space_group_name_H-M   'P 1'
#
loop_
_entity.id
_entity.type
_entity.pdbx_description
1 polymer ?
#
loop_
_entity_poly.entity_id
_entity_poly.type
_entity_poly.pdbx_seq_one_letter_code
_entity_poly.pdbx_strand_id
1 'polypeptide(L)'
;MKLKSIILFIFCIQAIYIQAQEAYQITYEKFSNGKKVEETNPIQVLANTHETIIGTQNSFNQYKKYPNELFYYTKSQSPIISTVTQFDSIHSIISNDSVSFNKAVFTLTKETKRILGLRCKKGTTSINSNTIDVWYVDNMNLNAAPTTVGLNLGFVLEYTRNNNMTIKASKIERQKDINPNQYITKELAQQPVDLLTYKDIIWKSKFVNISLLKDQQINFSANFSSNDSIYRFANGTVVVRKIKLPEFKKGSQLFLNVNQISNGDAYDRTGTVFIIPTTSEISLMDGLQKGINQLPVYTNGNGEKYQGYFLTDKYTPAVEIMRFFTPFGVNKFNHIQLKNQTWQNKANYRQEITEFQSLLSNKEVLIGFFIGNYDQGGHIISANITVHPSDGATIPKNKVQPIFNTVNVMEMAGQEYPTLFDDANGFTVEFTLKEDFKNTKLRFTTTGHGGWENGDEFVPKENTVFVDGQKVFSLIPWRQDCGSYRSFNPASGNFDNGLSSSDYSRSNWCPGTITNPYFINLGDLKAGKHTVQVKIPQGKPEGTSFSYWGVSGTILGE
;
A
#
# COMPACT_ATOMS: atom_id res chain seq x y z
N MET A 1 57.94 -80.48 13.68
CA MET A 1 58.27 -80.63 12.25
C MET A 1 57.21 -79.95 11.41
N LYS A 2 57.66 -79.19 10.40
CA LYS A 2 56.96 -78.10 9.70
C LYS A 2 55.80 -78.60 8.83
N LEU A 3 54.61 -78.01 9.00
CA LEU A 3 53.50 -78.10 8.04
C LEU A 3 53.36 -76.75 7.31
N LYS A 4 53.33 -76.80 5.98
CA LYS A 4 53.26 -75.65 5.07
C LYS A 4 51.89 -74.95 5.19
N SER A 5 51.87 -73.67 5.54
CA SER A 5 50.68 -72.82 5.39
C SER A 5 50.54 -72.37 3.93
N ILE A 6 49.48 -72.81 3.27
CA ILE A 6 48.97 -72.23 2.02
C ILE A 6 48.00 -71.12 2.42
N ILE A 7 48.36 -69.87 2.14
CA ILE A 7 47.48 -68.71 2.28
C ILE A 7 46.62 -68.63 1.01
N LEU A 8 45.33 -68.93 1.16
CA LEU A 8 44.31 -68.74 0.13
C LEU A 8 43.75 -67.31 0.26
N PHE A 9 44.10 -66.43 -0.67
CA PHE A 9 43.51 -65.08 -0.76
C PHE A 9 42.11 -65.19 -1.37
N ILE A 10 41.07 -65.04 -0.53
CA ILE A 10 39.68 -64.89 -0.98
C ILE A 10 39.46 -63.41 -1.30
N PHE A 11 39.35 -63.08 -2.58
CA PHE A 11 38.84 -61.78 -3.04
C PHE A 11 37.32 -61.74 -2.84
N CYS A 12 36.86 -61.11 -1.76
CA CYS A 12 35.46 -60.71 -1.62
C CYS A 12 35.18 -59.52 -2.55
N ILE A 13 34.60 -59.79 -3.72
CA ILE A 13 33.94 -58.76 -4.52
C ILE A 13 32.64 -58.40 -3.79
N GLN A 14 32.67 -57.32 -3.00
CA GLN A 14 31.45 -56.68 -2.53
C GLN A 14 30.76 -56.02 -3.73
N ALA A 15 29.71 -56.66 -4.24
CA ALA A 15 28.78 -56.02 -5.15
C ALA A 15 28.07 -54.88 -4.39
N ILE A 16 28.50 -53.64 -4.61
CA ILE A 16 27.77 -52.45 -4.19
C ILE A 16 26.49 -52.41 -5.03
N TYR A 17 25.39 -52.92 -4.49
CA TYR A 17 24.06 -52.65 -5.02
C TYR A 17 23.74 -51.17 -4.75
N ILE A 18 24.01 -50.30 -5.73
CA ILE A 18 23.40 -48.97 -5.77
C ILE A 18 21.93 -49.20 -6.11
N GLN A 19 21.09 -49.31 -5.09
CA GLN A 19 19.65 -49.42 -5.27
C GLN A 19 19.15 -48.05 -5.75
N ALA A 20 18.92 -47.91 -7.07
CA ALA A 20 18.37 -46.70 -7.64
C ALA A 20 17.06 -46.34 -6.93
N GLN A 21 17.02 -45.16 -6.31
CA GLN A 21 15.88 -44.71 -5.52
C GLN A 21 14.68 -44.48 -6.43
N GLU A 22 13.61 -45.24 -6.23
CA GLU A 22 12.38 -45.06 -7.00
C GLU A 22 11.71 -43.73 -6.63
N ALA A 23 11.61 -42.83 -7.59
CA ALA A 23 10.87 -41.59 -7.46
C ALA A 23 9.60 -41.61 -8.32
N TYR A 24 8.60 -40.84 -7.91
CA TYR A 24 7.32 -40.70 -8.58
C TYR A 24 7.11 -39.23 -8.94
N GLN A 25 6.67 -39.00 -10.18
CA GLN A 25 6.13 -37.73 -10.64
C GLN A 25 4.61 -37.83 -10.67
N ILE A 26 3.93 -36.99 -9.90
CA ILE A 26 2.49 -36.95 -9.80
C ILE A 26 1.99 -35.62 -10.34
N THR A 27 1.07 -35.68 -11.30
CA THR A 27 0.42 -34.49 -11.87
C THR A 27 -1.01 -34.41 -11.35
N TYR A 28 -1.43 -33.21 -10.93
CA TYR A 28 -2.77 -32.95 -10.43
C TYR A 28 -3.51 -31.93 -11.29
N GLU A 29 -4.83 -32.10 -11.38
CA GLU A 29 -5.74 -31.20 -12.09
C GLU A 29 -6.74 -30.56 -11.13
N LYS A 30 -7.16 -29.35 -11.45
CA LYS A 30 -8.11 -28.57 -10.66
C LYS A 30 -9.52 -28.68 -11.22
N PHE A 31 -10.49 -28.74 -10.33
CA PHE A 31 -11.92 -28.73 -10.63
C PHE A 31 -12.61 -27.70 -9.73
N SER A 32 -13.59 -26.99 -10.28
CA SER A 32 -14.49 -26.12 -9.53
C SER A 32 -15.92 -26.53 -9.82
N ASN A 33 -16.69 -26.82 -8.77
CA ASN A 33 -18.05 -27.34 -8.87
C ASN A 33 -18.14 -28.56 -9.82
N GLY A 34 -17.14 -29.44 -9.73
CA GLY A 34 -17.04 -30.64 -10.59
C GLY A 34 -16.59 -30.38 -12.04
N LYS A 35 -16.47 -29.13 -12.49
CA LYS A 35 -15.97 -28.79 -13.83
C LYS A 35 -14.46 -28.63 -13.80
N LYS A 36 -13.77 -29.26 -14.76
CA LYS A 36 -12.32 -29.10 -14.92
C LYS A 36 -11.99 -27.65 -15.22
N VAL A 37 -11.01 -27.10 -14.51
CA VAL A 37 -10.44 -25.78 -14.77
C VAL A 37 -9.31 -25.98 -15.76
N GLU A 38 -9.33 -25.26 -16.88
CA GLU A 38 -8.23 -25.26 -17.83
C GLU A 38 -6.97 -24.65 -17.16
N GLU A 39 -5.89 -25.42 -17.12
CA GLU A 39 -4.63 -25.01 -16.51
C GLU A 39 -3.46 -25.45 -17.40
N THR A 40 -2.65 -24.48 -17.82
CA THR A 40 -1.46 -24.70 -18.67
C THR A 40 -0.20 -25.03 -17.86
N ASN A 41 -0.29 -24.95 -16.53
CA ASN A 41 0.81 -25.20 -15.60
C ASN A 41 0.31 -25.93 -14.35
N PRO A 42 -0.09 -27.22 -14.47
CA PRO A 42 -0.69 -27.98 -13.39
C PRO A 42 0.26 -28.16 -12.21
N ILE A 43 -0.32 -28.46 -11.04
CA ILE A 43 0.45 -28.85 -9.86
C ILE A 43 1.20 -30.14 -10.18
N GLN A 44 2.49 -30.15 -9.89
CA GLN A 44 3.36 -31.30 -10.07
C GLN A 44 4.11 -31.58 -8.76
N VAL A 45 4.19 -32.86 -8.41
CA VAL A 45 4.84 -33.33 -7.18
C VAL A 45 5.88 -34.38 -7.57
N LEU A 46 7.11 -34.21 -7.10
CA LEU A 46 8.15 -35.24 -7.21
C LEU A 46 8.39 -35.80 -5.80
N ALA A 47 8.23 -37.11 -5.64
CA ALA A 47 8.28 -37.75 -4.34
C ALA A 47 8.99 -39.09 -4.39
N ASN A 48 9.74 -39.40 -3.33
CA ASN A 48 10.31 -40.73 -3.09
C ASN A 48 10.13 -41.10 -1.61
N THR A 49 10.73 -42.18 -1.15
CA THR A 49 10.56 -42.67 0.23
C THR A 49 11.12 -41.73 1.31
N HIS A 50 11.97 -40.77 0.95
CA HIS A 50 12.69 -39.89 1.89
C HIS A 50 12.24 -38.43 1.80
N GLU A 51 11.79 -37.97 0.65
CA GLU A 51 11.51 -36.56 0.42
C GLU A 51 10.42 -36.32 -0.61
N THR A 52 9.84 -35.13 -0.59
CA THR A 52 8.83 -34.68 -1.53
C THR A 52 8.99 -33.20 -1.81
N ILE A 53 8.89 -32.83 -3.08
CA ILE A 53 8.81 -31.45 -3.52
C ILE A 53 7.50 -31.22 -4.28
N ILE A 54 6.80 -30.16 -3.93
CA ILE A 54 5.52 -29.74 -4.48
C ILE A 54 5.75 -28.42 -5.19
N GLY A 55 5.35 -28.35 -6.45
CA GLY A 55 5.43 -27.15 -7.27
C GLY A 55 4.40 -27.19 -8.39
N THR A 56 4.73 -26.52 -9.48
CA THR A 56 4.00 -26.62 -10.75
C THR A 56 4.86 -27.32 -11.78
N GLN A 57 4.28 -27.75 -12.91
CA GLN A 57 5.05 -28.36 -13.99
C GLN A 57 6.23 -27.47 -14.45
N ASN A 58 6.03 -26.16 -14.53
CA ASN A 58 7.09 -25.21 -14.87
C ASN A 58 8.20 -25.13 -13.82
N SER A 59 7.92 -25.47 -12.57
CA SER A 59 8.89 -25.41 -11.48
C SER A 59 10.06 -26.38 -11.67
N PHE A 60 9.84 -27.47 -12.42
CA PHE A 60 10.79 -28.55 -12.66
C PHE A 60 11.36 -28.55 -14.10
N ASN A 61 10.95 -27.60 -14.93
CA ASN A 61 11.46 -27.44 -16.29
C ASN A 61 12.82 -26.72 -16.30
N GLN A 62 13.64 -26.97 -17.34
CA GLN A 62 14.91 -26.26 -17.56
C GLN A 62 14.70 -24.74 -17.70
N TYR A 63 13.58 -24.33 -18.31
CA TYR A 63 13.18 -22.93 -18.46
C TYR A 63 12.07 -22.58 -17.46
N LYS A 64 12.37 -22.70 -16.16
CA LYS A 64 11.42 -22.36 -15.09
C LYS A 64 11.07 -20.86 -15.12
N LYS A 65 9.81 -20.54 -14.82
CA LYS A 65 9.33 -19.16 -14.70
C LYS A 65 9.46 -18.67 -13.26
N TYR A 66 9.77 -17.39 -13.09
CA TYR A 66 9.88 -16.74 -11.79
C TYR A 66 8.77 -15.70 -11.56
N PRO A 67 8.38 -15.40 -10.31
CA PRO A 67 8.80 -16.12 -9.10
C PRO A 67 8.27 -17.57 -9.08
N ASN A 68 9.07 -18.50 -8.54
CA ASN A 68 8.74 -19.91 -8.43
C ASN A 68 8.58 -20.29 -6.96
N GLU A 69 7.34 -20.64 -6.57
CA GLU A 69 7.00 -21.04 -5.20
C GLU A 69 6.94 -22.56 -5.10
N LEU A 70 7.61 -23.11 -4.08
CA LEU A 70 7.81 -24.54 -3.87
C LEU A 70 7.59 -24.90 -2.40
N PHE A 71 7.08 -26.10 -2.14
CA PHE A 71 7.15 -26.71 -0.81
C PHE A 71 8.04 -27.94 -0.88
N TYR A 72 8.87 -28.14 0.13
CA TYR A 72 9.73 -29.29 0.24
C TYR A 72 9.56 -29.95 1.60
N TYR A 73 9.51 -31.27 1.61
CA TYR A 73 9.31 -32.09 2.79
C TYR A 73 10.42 -33.14 2.85
N THR A 74 11.00 -33.31 4.03
CA THR A 74 11.92 -34.41 4.32
C THR A 74 11.33 -35.30 5.40
N LYS A 75 11.31 -36.61 5.13
CA LYS A 75 10.92 -37.63 6.08
C LYS A 75 12.08 -37.88 7.05
N SER A 76 11.88 -37.48 8.29
CA SER A 76 12.83 -37.69 9.40
C SER A 76 12.06 -37.90 10.70
N GLN A 77 12.76 -38.14 11.82
CA GLN A 77 12.14 -38.22 13.15
C GLN A 77 11.41 -36.93 13.54
N SER A 78 11.89 -35.78 13.03
CA SER A 78 11.30 -34.46 13.21
C SER A 78 11.01 -33.87 11.83
N PRO A 79 9.86 -34.22 11.22
CA PRO A 79 9.56 -33.82 9.85
C PRO A 79 9.56 -32.29 9.70
N ILE A 80 10.24 -31.80 8.67
CA ILE A 80 10.32 -30.37 8.34
C ILE A 80 9.61 -30.16 7.02
N ILE A 81 8.74 -29.14 6.96
CA ILE A 81 8.24 -28.59 5.70
C ILE A 81 8.96 -27.27 5.47
N SER A 82 9.70 -27.19 4.37
CA SER A 82 10.33 -25.97 3.89
C SER A 82 9.44 -25.31 2.85
N THR A 83 9.23 -24.01 2.97
CA THR A 83 8.63 -23.18 1.92
C THR A 83 9.74 -22.40 1.23
N VAL A 84 9.82 -22.48 -0.09
CA VAL A 84 10.89 -21.90 -0.90
C VAL A 84 10.29 -21.00 -1.96
N THR A 85 10.83 -19.78 -2.10
CA THR A 85 10.53 -18.93 -3.25
C THR A 85 11.83 -18.55 -3.95
N GLN A 86 11.89 -18.81 -5.25
CA GLN A 86 12.95 -18.35 -6.14
C GLN A 86 12.42 -17.12 -6.89
N PHE A 87 13.00 -15.95 -6.69
CA PHE A 87 12.58 -14.71 -7.36
C PHE A 87 13.21 -14.56 -8.74
N ASP A 88 14.40 -15.11 -8.92
CA ASP A 88 15.13 -15.23 -10.18
C ASP A 88 16.19 -16.34 -10.06
N SER A 89 17.12 -16.45 -11.01
CA SER A 89 18.17 -17.49 -10.99
C SER A 89 19.19 -17.32 -9.85
N ILE A 90 19.25 -16.17 -9.20
CA ILE A 90 20.24 -15.77 -8.20
C ILE A 90 19.58 -15.57 -6.83
N HIS A 91 18.39 -14.98 -6.75
CA HIS A 91 17.74 -14.62 -5.50
C HIS A 91 16.64 -15.60 -5.13
N SER A 92 16.69 -16.09 -3.89
CA SER A 92 15.75 -17.05 -3.32
C SER A 92 15.68 -16.88 -1.81
N ILE A 93 14.60 -17.35 -1.20
CA ILE A 93 14.47 -17.48 0.26
C ILE A 93 13.83 -18.81 0.64
N ILE A 94 14.18 -19.30 1.82
CA ILE A 94 13.62 -20.52 2.43
C ILE A 94 13.15 -20.22 3.85
N SER A 95 12.04 -20.83 4.25
CA SER A 95 11.57 -20.86 5.64
C SER A 95 11.21 -22.28 6.02
N ASN A 96 11.54 -22.68 7.25
CA ASN A 96 11.27 -24.01 7.77
C ASN A 96 10.13 -23.98 8.78
N ASP A 97 9.20 -24.91 8.64
CA ASP A 97 8.07 -25.11 9.54
C ASP A 97 8.05 -26.57 10.00
N SER A 98 8.43 -26.77 11.27
CA SER A 98 8.43 -28.08 11.93
C SER A 98 7.08 -28.44 12.57
N VAL A 99 6.11 -27.52 12.58
CA VAL A 99 4.81 -27.71 13.25
C VAL A 99 3.72 -28.06 12.23
N SER A 100 3.75 -27.45 11.04
CA SER A 100 2.68 -27.57 10.05
C SER A 100 2.42 -29.00 9.56
N PHE A 101 3.41 -29.89 9.60
CA PHE A 101 3.24 -31.29 9.18
C PHE A 101 2.15 -32.02 9.98
N ASN A 102 2.08 -31.79 11.30
CA ASN A 102 1.11 -32.43 12.20
C ASN A 102 0.01 -31.47 12.68
N LYS A 103 -0.04 -30.25 12.13
CA LYS A 103 -0.98 -29.21 12.59
C LYS A 103 -2.43 -29.53 12.26
N ALA A 104 -2.68 -30.18 11.11
CA ALA A 104 -4.02 -30.57 10.72
C ALA A 104 -4.42 -31.87 11.42
N VAL A 105 -5.46 -31.80 12.26
CA VAL A 105 -6.09 -32.98 12.87
C VAL A 105 -7.18 -33.50 11.94
N PHE A 106 -7.07 -34.76 11.54
CA PHE A 106 -8.02 -35.40 10.63
C PHE A 106 -8.96 -36.35 11.37
N THR A 107 -10.25 -36.24 11.08
CA THR A 107 -11.23 -37.30 11.37
C THR A 107 -11.19 -38.31 10.24
N LEU A 108 -10.70 -39.51 10.53
CA LEU A 108 -10.61 -40.59 9.54
C LEU A 108 -11.96 -41.28 9.41
N THR A 109 -12.35 -41.60 8.17
CA THR A 109 -13.62 -42.28 7.88
C THR A 109 -13.38 -43.69 7.34
N LYS A 110 -14.44 -44.50 7.27
CA LYS A 110 -14.41 -45.83 6.63
C LYS A 110 -14.64 -45.76 5.11
N GLU A 111 -14.87 -44.57 4.57
CA GLU A 111 -15.12 -44.38 3.13
C GLU A 111 -13.87 -44.74 2.32
N THR A 112 -14.05 -45.48 1.23
CA THR A 112 -12.98 -45.81 0.30
C THR A 112 -13.41 -45.63 -1.14
N LYS A 113 -12.47 -45.25 -2.01
CA LYS A 113 -12.68 -45.19 -3.47
C LYS A 113 -11.38 -45.50 -4.20
N ARG A 114 -11.45 -45.68 -5.52
CA ARG A 114 -10.26 -45.87 -6.36
C ARG A 114 -9.96 -44.61 -7.17
N ILE A 115 -8.70 -44.19 -7.17
CA ILE A 115 -8.18 -43.12 -8.03
C ILE A 115 -6.93 -43.66 -8.72
N LEU A 116 -6.90 -43.62 -10.06
CA LEU A 116 -5.80 -44.17 -10.87
C LEU A 116 -5.45 -45.63 -10.48
N GLY A 117 -6.46 -46.45 -10.18
CA GLY A 117 -6.32 -47.84 -9.76
C GLY A 117 -5.97 -48.06 -8.28
N LEU A 118 -5.47 -47.04 -7.58
CA LEU A 118 -5.08 -47.11 -6.16
C LEU A 118 -6.29 -46.97 -5.24
N ARG A 119 -6.34 -47.78 -4.17
CA ARG A 119 -7.41 -47.73 -3.15
C ARG A 119 -7.09 -46.63 -2.15
N CYS A 120 -7.97 -45.63 -2.05
CA CYS A 120 -7.85 -44.51 -1.12
C CYS A 120 -8.80 -44.67 0.07
N LYS A 121 -8.39 -44.09 1.21
CA LYS A 121 -9.22 -43.80 2.39
C LYS A 121 -9.52 -42.31 2.43
N LYS A 122 -10.58 -41.90 3.12
CA LYS A 122 -10.93 -40.48 3.30
C LYS A 122 -10.64 -40.00 4.72
N GLY A 123 -9.98 -38.86 4.82
CA GLY A 123 -9.85 -38.07 6.04
C GLY A 123 -10.45 -36.68 5.85
N THR A 124 -11.07 -36.14 6.89
CA THR A 124 -11.66 -34.80 6.88
C THR A 124 -11.04 -33.94 7.97
N THR A 125 -10.68 -32.70 7.65
CA THR A 125 -10.20 -31.70 8.62
C THR A 125 -10.92 -30.36 8.42
N SER A 126 -10.79 -29.47 9.39
CA SER A 126 -11.31 -28.10 9.33
C SER A 126 -10.17 -27.11 9.55
N ILE A 127 -9.93 -26.24 8.57
CA ILE A 127 -8.90 -25.20 8.65
C ILE A 127 -9.56 -23.86 8.37
N ASN A 128 -9.57 -22.97 9.38
CA ASN A 128 -10.20 -21.64 9.31
C ASN A 128 -11.64 -21.72 8.76
N SER A 129 -12.45 -22.62 9.34
CA SER A 129 -13.84 -22.92 8.94
C SER A 129 -14.03 -23.51 7.54
N ASN A 130 -12.96 -23.86 6.84
CA ASN A 130 -13.05 -24.61 5.59
C ASN A 130 -12.98 -26.10 5.88
N THR A 131 -13.99 -26.84 5.43
CA THR A 131 -13.95 -28.30 5.42
C THR A 131 -13.04 -28.76 4.30
N ILE A 132 -12.07 -29.61 4.64
CA ILE A 132 -11.11 -30.17 3.70
C ILE A 132 -11.21 -31.68 3.79
N ASP A 133 -11.62 -32.30 2.68
CA ASP A 133 -11.60 -33.74 2.50
C ASP A 133 -10.36 -34.13 1.70
N VAL A 134 -9.62 -35.13 2.19
CA VAL A 134 -8.48 -35.71 1.50
C VAL A 134 -8.71 -37.20 1.27
N TRP A 135 -8.45 -37.66 0.06
CA TRP A 135 -8.42 -39.08 -0.31
C TRP A 135 -6.98 -39.52 -0.47
N TYR A 136 -6.53 -40.44 0.39
CA TYR A 136 -5.12 -40.79 0.53
C TYR A 136 -4.88 -42.31 0.55
N VAL A 137 -3.67 -42.70 0.19
CA VAL A 137 -3.14 -44.07 0.19
C VAL A 137 -2.12 -44.19 1.32
N ASP A 138 -2.31 -45.15 2.22
CA ASP A 138 -1.49 -45.34 3.43
C ASP A 138 -0.69 -46.65 3.44
N ASN A 139 -0.87 -47.51 2.45
CA ASN A 139 -0.13 -48.76 2.28
C ASN A 139 1.09 -48.62 1.35
N MET A 140 1.47 -47.40 0.97
CA MET A 140 2.69 -47.09 0.24
C MET A 140 3.61 -46.28 1.15
N ASN A 141 4.91 -46.57 1.15
CA ASN A 141 5.91 -45.78 1.89
C ASN A 141 6.23 -44.47 1.17
N LEU A 142 5.21 -43.64 0.94
CA LEU A 142 5.29 -42.40 0.17
C LEU A 142 4.43 -41.32 0.86
N ASN A 143 5.01 -40.15 1.10
CA ASN A 143 4.34 -38.99 1.69
C ASN A 143 4.24 -37.90 0.63
N ALA A 144 3.18 -37.91 -0.19
CA ALA A 144 3.02 -36.99 -1.31
C ALA A 144 1.60 -36.43 -1.34
N ALA A 145 1.44 -35.16 -1.70
CA ALA A 145 0.14 -34.50 -1.74
C ALA A 145 0.18 -33.28 -2.67
N PRO A 146 -0.97 -32.84 -3.21
CA PRO A 146 -1.03 -31.63 -4.06
C PRO A 146 -0.78 -30.33 -3.29
N THR A 147 -0.85 -30.38 -1.96
CA THR A 147 -0.56 -29.28 -1.03
C THR A 147 0.15 -29.87 0.20
N THR A 148 0.58 -29.04 1.15
CA THR A 148 1.14 -29.54 2.41
C THR A 148 0.10 -30.24 3.31
N VAL A 149 -1.20 -30.01 3.08
CA VAL A 149 -2.29 -30.59 3.87
C VAL A 149 -2.48 -32.07 3.51
N GLY A 150 -2.40 -32.94 4.52
CA GLY A 150 -2.56 -34.39 4.37
C GLY A 150 -1.28 -35.15 4.07
N LEU A 151 -0.12 -34.46 3.96
CA LEU A 151 1.19 -35.12 3.80
C LEU A 151 1.48 -36.15 4.91
N ASN A 152 1.02 -35.90 6.13
CA ASN A 152 1.17 -36.80 7.27
C ASN A 152 0.32 -38.08 7.18
N LEU A 153 -0.70 -38.12 6.32
CA LEU A 153 -1.53 -39.30 6.11
C LEU A 153 -0.92 -40.30 5.12
N GLY A 154 0.02 -39.88 4.28
CA GLY A 154 0.65 -40.70 3.25
C GLY A 154 0.56 -40.06 1.87
N PHE A 155 0.07 -40.80 0.88
CA PHE A 155 -0.02 -40.35 -0.50
C PHE A 155 -1.46 -39.88 -0.85
N VAL A 156 -1.69 -38.57 -0.80
CA VAL A 156 -2.96 -37.91 -1.12
C VAL A 156 -3.15 -37.83 -2.64
N LEU A 157 -4.22 -38.45 -3.15
CA LEU A 157 -4.59 -38.43 -4.56
C LEU A 157 -5.71 -37.44 -4.88
N GLU A 158 -6.44 -36.97 -3.88
CA GLU A 158 -7.47 -35.94 -4.07
C GLU A 158 -7.59 -35.08 -2.81
N TYR A 159 -7.68 -33.77 -3.01
CA TYR A 159 -7.94 -32.76 -1.99
C TYR A 159 -9.19 -31.99 -2.42
N THR A 160 -10.19 -31.87 -1.55
CA THR A 160 -11.41 -31.12 -1.83
C THR A 160 -11.71 -30.13 -0.71
N ARG A 161 -11.84 -28.86 -1.05
CA ARG A 161 -12.21 -27.77 -0.13
C ARG A 161 -13.66 -27.36 -0.34
N ASN A 162 -14.44 -27.42 0.74
CA ASN A 162 -15.85 -27.02 0.82
C ASN A 162 -16.74 -27.66 -0.26
N ASN A 163 -16.44 -28.89 -0.68
CA ASN A 163 -17.13 -29.62 -1.76
C ASN A 163 -17.24 -28.84 -3.09
N ASN A 164 -16.37 -27.85 -3.31
CA ASN A 164 -16.39 -27.00 -4.49
C ASN A 164 -15.06 -27.10 -5.25
N MET A 165 -13.94 -26.76 -4.61
CA MET A 165 -12.63 -26.78 -5.25
C MET A 165 -11.95 -28.12 -4.97
N THR A 166 -11.71 -28.89 -6.03
CA THR A 166 -11.04 -30.19 -5.95
C THR A 166 -9.73 -30.15 -6.72
N ILE A 167 -8.67 -30.71 -6.14
CA ILE A 167 -7.38 -30.96 -6.78
C ILE A 167 -7.19 -32.47 -6.78
N LYS A 168 -7.11 -33.08 -7.96
CA LYS A 168 -7.11 -34.55 -8.12
C LYS A 168 -5.97 -35.02 -9.00
N ALA A 169 -5.29 -36.08 -8.58
CA ALA A 169 -4.23 -36.71 -9.36
C ALA A 169 -4.79 -37.22 -10.70
N SER A 170 -4.17 -36.79 -11.79
CA SER A 170 -4.50 -37.20 -13.17
C SER A 170 -3.48 -38.17 -13.75
N LYS A 171 -2.23 -38.11 -13.28
CA LYS A 171 -1.13 -38.95 -13.79
C LYS A 171 -0.12 -39.26 -12.69
N ILE A 172 0.36 -40.50 -12.66
CA ILE A 172 1.44 -40.97 -11.77
C ILE A 172 2.47 -41.67 -12.65
N GLU A 173 3.70 -41.19 -12.64
CA GLU A 173 4.79 -41.70 -13.48
C GLU A 173 5.97 -42.09 -12.60
N ARG A 174 6.50 -43.29 -12.82
CA ARG A 174 7.74 -43.70 -12.19
C ARG A 174 8.92 -43.05 -12.91
N GLN A 175 9.78 -42.41 -12.14
CA GLN A 175 10.98 -41.74 -12.62
C GLN A 175 12.21 -42.49 -12.11
N LYS A 176 13.18 -42.71 -13.02
CA LYS A 176 14.51 -43.21 -12.65
C LYS A 176 15.41 -41.99 -12.44
N ASP A 177 16.21 -42.02 -11.37
CA ASP A 177 17.29 -41.05 -11.14
C ASP A 177 16.85 -39.58 -10.90
N ILE A 178 15.66 -39.36 -10.33
CA ILE A 178 15.21 -38.03 -9.91
C ILE A 178 15.20 -37.91 -8.39
N ASN A 179 15.97 -36.96 -7.85
CA ASN A 179 15.96 -36.59 -6.44
C ASN A 179 15.21 -35.26 -6.25
N PRO A 180 14.06 -35.23 -5.54
CA PRO A 180 13.32 -34.00 -5.23
C PRO A 180 14.18 -32.82 -4.75
N ASN A 181 15.19 -33.03 -3.92
CA ASN A 181 16.05 -31.94 -3.44
C ASN A 181 16.86 -31.22 -4.53
N GLN A 182 17.11 -31.85 -5.68
CA GLN A 182 17.99 -31.30 -6.72
C GLN A 182 17.50 -29.96 -7.28
N TYR A 183 16.20 -29.68 -7.14
CA TYR A 183 15.57 -28.45 -7.63
C TYR A 183 15.73 -27.26 -6.67
N ILE A 184 16.19 -27.52 -5.43
CA ILE A 184 16.34 -26.52 -4.36
C ILE A 184 17.65 -26.67 -3.56
N THR A 185 18.67 -27.36 -4.10
CA THR A 185 19.92 -27.65 -3.38
C THR A 185 20.60 -26.39 -2.83
N LYS A 186 20.56 -25.29 -3.59
CA LYS A 186 21.12 -23.99 -3.20
C LYS A 186 20.36 -23.39 -2.02
N GLU A 187 19.05 -23.53 -2.00
CA GLU A 187 18.16 -23.00 -0.96
C GLU A 187 18.26 -23.81 0.32
N LEU A 188 18.43 -25.13 0.23
CA LEU A 188 18.67 -25.98 1.40
C LEU A 188 19.99 -25.65 2.14
N ALA A 189 20.96 -25.04 1.45
CA ALA A 189 22.20 -24.56 2.06
C ALA A 189 22.08 -23.16 2.70
N GLN A 190 20.95 -22.46 2.51
CA GLN A 190 20.73 -21.12 3.08
C GLN A 190 20.25 -21.21 4.53
N GLN A 191 20.51 -20.15 5.29
CA GLN A 191 19.90 -19.97 6.61
C GLN A 191 18.41 -19.64 6.43
N PRO A 192 17.48 -20.44 6.98
CA PRO A 192 16.05 -20.16 6.86
C PRO A 192 15.66 -18.89 7.60
N VAL A 193 14.77 -18.10 7.00
CA VAL A 193 14.11 -16.99 7.68
C VAL A 193 12.87 -17.49 8.42
N ASP A 194 12.44 -16.78 9.46
CA ASP A 194 11.18 -17.10 10.13
C ASP A 194 9.97 -16.89 9.20
N LEU A 195 8.86 -17.54 9.51
CA LEU A 195 7.69 -17.55 8.63
C LEU A 195 7.04 -16.16 8.44
N LEU A 196 7.14 -15.26 9.42
CA LEU A 196 6.59 -13.91 9.29
C LEU A 196 7.47 -13.09 8.34
N THR A 197 8.78 -13.13 8.52
CA THR A 197 9.75 -12.51 7.61
C THR A 197 9.62 -13.07 6.20
N TYR A 198 9.48 -14.38 6.04
CA TYR A 198 9.22 -15.01 4.74
C TYR A 198 8.03 -14.38 4.04
N LYS A 199 6.87 -14.34 4.72
CA LYS A 199 5.62 -13.79 4.16
C LYS A 199 5.74 -12.30 3.84
N ASP A 200 6.45 -11.53 4.67
CA ASP A 200 6.69 -10.11 4.43
C ASP A 200 7.55 -9.86 3.19
N ILE A 201 8.62 -10.64 2.98
CA ILE A 201 9.46 -10.54 1.79
C ILE A 201 8.66 -10.92 0.53
N ILE A 202 7.89 -12.01 0.57
CA ILE A 202 7.01 -12.38 -0.57
C ILE A 202 6.03 -11.27 -0.89
N TRP A 203 5.37 -10.71 0.12
CA TRP A 203 4.43 -9.62 -0.09
C TRP A 203 5.10 -8.40 -0.69
N LYS A 204 6.24 -7.96 -0.15
CA LYS A 204 7.01 -6.80 -0.65
C LYS A 204 7.59 -7.00 -2.03
N SER A 205 7.83 -8.24 -2.47
CA SER A 205 8.31 -8.53 -3.83
C SER A 205 7.26 -8.22 -4.91
N LYS A 206 5.98 -8.09 -4.54
CA LYS A 206 4.86 -7.91 -5.49
C LYS A 206 4.64 -6.45 -5.91
N PHE A 207 5.34 -5.49 -5.31
CA PHE A 207 5.18 -4.07 -5.61
C PHE A 207 6.50 -3.32 -5.40
N VAL A 208 6.61 -2.13 -6.00
CA VAL A 208 7.77 -1.25 -5.77
C VAL A 208 7.46 -0.33 -4.59
N ASN A 209 8.37 -0.21 -3.64
CA ASN A 209 8.28 0.73 -2.53
C ASN A 209 9.37 1.79 -2.65
N ILE A 210 8.98 3.05 -2.81
CA ILE A 210 9.87 4.20 -3.04
C ILE A 210 9.84 5.08 -1.79
N SER A 211 10.92 5.02 -1.01
CA SER A 211 11.06 5.88 0.17
C SER A 211 11.21 7.35 -0.24
N LEU A 212 10.37 8.22 0.34
CA LEU A 212 10.43 9.66 0.14
C LEU A 212 11.12 10.36 1.31
N LEU A 213 10.69 10.06 2.53
CA LEU A 213 11.22 10.59 3.78
C LEU A 213 11.30 9.48 4.84
N LYS A 214 12.29 9.56 5.72
CA LYS A 214 12.42 8.67 6.86
C LYS A 214 12.72 9.47 8.11
N ASP A 215 11.84 9.36 9.10
CA ASP A 215 11.92 10.00 10.41
C ASP A 215 12.29 11.49 10.32
N GLN A 216 11.70 12.16 9.33
CA GLN A 216 11.94 13.56 9.03
C GLN A 216 11.15 14.44 9.98
N GLN A 217 11.85 15.27 10.74
CA GLN A 217 11.21 16.28 11.58
C GLN A 217 10.55 17.37 10.73
N ILE A 218 9.37 17.86 11.11
CA ILE A 218 8.71 19.07 10.57
C ILE A 218 8.34 19.92 11.78
N ASN A 219 8.93 21.10 11.91
CA ASN A 219 8.89 21.90 13.14
C ASN A 219 9.03 23.39 12.82
N PHE A 220 8.86 24.24 13.83
CA PHE A 220 9.15 25.66 13.74
C PHE A 220 10.41 26.00 14.54
N SER A 221 11.49 26.32 13.84
CA SER A 221 12.80 26.62 14.42
C SER A 221 13.53 27.64 13.56
N ALA A 222 14.30 28.53 14.18
CA ALA A 222 15.27 29.36 13.46
C ALA A 222 16.45 28.53 12.93
N ASN A 223 16.73 27.39 13.58
CA ASN A 223 17.82 26.48 13.24
C ASN A 223 17.24 25.27 12.50
N PHE A 224 17.36 25.29 11.18
CA PHE A 224 17.05 24.16 10.30
C PHE A 224 18.05 24.14 9.14
N SER A 225 18.32 22.95 8.60
CA SER A 225 19.26 22.79 7.49
C SER A 225 18.63 22.03 6.33
N SER A 226 19.04 22.42 5.13
CA SER A 226 18.75 21.68 3.89
C SER A 226 19.95 20.81 3.52
N ASN A 227 19.71 19.79 2.70
CA ASN A 227 20.75 19.05 1.99
C ASN A 227 20.41 18.94 0.50
N ASP A 228 21.24 18.24 -0.28
CA ASP A 228 21.14 18.17 -1.74
C ASP A 228 19.83 17.60 -2.28
N SER A 229 19.08 16.89 -1.43
CA SER A 229 17.88 16.14 -1.80
C SER A 229 16.65 16.42 -0.93
N ILE A 230 16.85 17.07 0.23
CA ILE A 230 15.78 17.47 1.15
C ILE A 230 16.01 18.93 1.53
N TYR A 231 15.11 19.79 1.07
CA TYR A 231 15.11 21.20 1.39
C TYR A 231 14.12 21.49 2.52
N ARG A 232 14.46 22.43 3.40
CA ARG A 232 13.59 22.90 4.48
C ARG A 232 13.34 24.39 4.28
N PHE A 233 12.09 24.81 4.42
CA PHE A 233 11.64 26.20 4.26
C PHE A 233 10.64 26.57 5.36
N ALA A 234 10.24 27.84 5.40
CA ALA A 234 9.22 28.36 6.32
C ALA A 234 9.50 27.96 7.78
N ASN A 235 10.73 28.24 8.23
CA ASN A 235 11.23 27.88 9.56
C ASN A 235 11.18 26.38 9.89
N GLY A 236 11.17 25.50 8.87
CA GLY A 236 11.17 24.05 9.01
C GLY A 236 9.80 23.38 8.88
N THR A 237 8.73 24.15 8.69
CA THR A 237 7.35 23.65 8.55
C THR A 237 7.07 23.07 7.16
N VAL A 238 7.91 23.40 6.17
CA VAL A 238 7.88 22.85 4.82
C VAL A 238 9.16 22.04 4.57
N VAL A 239 8.99 20.81 4.10
CA VAL A 239 10.07 19.95 3.62
C VAL A 239 9.82 19.60 2.16
N VAL A 240 10.78 19.85 1.27
CA VAL A 240 10.71 19.49 -0.15
C VAL A 240 11.74 18.41 -0.47
N ARG A 241 11.28 17.25 -0.90
CA ARG A 241 12.09 16.14 -1.39
C ARG A 241 12.28 16.25 -2.91
N LYS A 242 13.54 16.36 -3.36
CA LYS A 242 13.91 16.17 -4.77
C LYS A 242 14.28 14.71 -5.02
N ILE A 243 13.60 14.06 -5.96
CA ILE A 243 13.81 12.64 -6.24
C ILE A 243 13.53 12.30 -7.71
N LYS A 244 14.38 11.46 -8.31
CA LYS A 244 14.11 10.82 -9.60
C LYS A 244 13.27 9.56 -9.39
N LEU A 245 12.05 9.57 -9.87
CA LEU A 245 11.16 8.42 -9.83
C LEU A 245 11.37 7.53 -11.07
N PRO A 246 11.27 6.20 -10.93
CA PRO A 246 11.41 5.29 -12.04
C PRO A 246 10.19 5.39 -12.96
N GLU A 247 10.28 4.75 -14.13
CA GLU A 247 9.12 4.56 -14.97
C GLU A 247 8.12 3.60 -14.31
N PHE A 248 6.86 4.00 -14.24
CA PHE A 248 5.77 3.17 -13.76
C PHE A 248 5.05 2.55 -14.94
N LYS A 249 4.88 1.22 -14.94
CA LYS A 249 4.10 0.50 -15.96
C LYS A 249 2.70 1.13 -16.05
N LYS A 250 2.22 1.37 -17.27
CA LYS A 250 0.87 1.87 -17.50
C LYS A 250 -0.16 0.96 -16.80
N GLY A 251 -1.12 1.56 -16.10
CA GLY A 251 -2.15 0.85 -15.34
C GLY A 251 -1.76 0.52 -13.90
N SER A 252 -0.51 0.76 -13.48
CA SER A 252 -0.10 0.56 -12.09
C SER A 252 -0.88 1.47 -11.14
N GLN A 253 -1.26 0.95 -9.96
CA GLN A 253 -1.85 1.77 -8.90
C GLN A 253 -0.76 2.36 -8.01
N LEU A 254 -0.87 3.65 -7.70
CA LEU A 254 0.08 4.36 -6.86
C LEU A 254 -0.62 4.75 -5.56
N PHE A 255 0.03 4.44 -4.43
CA PHE A 255 -0.41 4.90 -3.11
C PHE A 255 0.69 5.69 -2.43
N LEU A 256 0.34 6.88 -1.94
CA LEU A 256 1.16 7.65 -1.02
C LEU A 256 0.85 7.21 0.41
N ASN A 257 1.90 6.93 1.18
CA ASN A 257 1.80 6.65 2.61
C ASN A 257 2.57 7.73 3.38
N VAL A 258 1.97 8.24 4.46
CA VAL A 258 2.65 9.09 5.46
C VAL A 258 2.32 8.56 6.86
N ASN A 259 3.36 8.29 7.64
CA ASN A 259 3.25 8.04 9.07
C ASN A 259 3.66 9.31 9.80
N GLN A 260 2.96 9.66 10.87
CA GLN A 260 3.22 10.87 11.62
C GLN A 260 3.10 10.61 13.13
N ILE A 261 4.03 11.19 13.88
CA ILE A 261 3.99 11.29 15.35
C ILE A 261 4.22 12.74 15.77
N SER A 262 3.66 13.15 16.91
CA SER A 262 4.10 14.40 17.55
C SER A 262 5.49 14.17 18.14
N ASN A 263 6.31 15.22 18.09
CA ASN A 263 7.61 15.30 18.77
C ASN A 263 7.66 16.52 19.73
N GLY A 264 6.52 17.16 19.97
CA GLY A 264 6.39 18.31 20.86
C GLY A 264 5.05 19.02 20.69
N ASP A 265 4.54 19.10 19.46
CA ASP A 265 3.28 19.79 19.17
C ASP A 265 2.06 19.02 19.69
N ALA A 266 1.22 19.69 20.48
CA ALA A 266 0.01 19.12 21.07
C ALA A 266 -1.23 19.26 20.17
N TYR A 267 -1.19 20.12 19.15
CA TYR A 267 -2.37 20.54 18.39
C TYR A 267 -2.64 19.66 17.15
N ASP A 268 -3.86 19.78 16.64
CA ASP A 268 -4.34 19.22 15.38
C ASP A 268 -4.03 20.16 14.21
N ARG A 269 -2.93 19.88 13.51
CA ARG A 269 -2.40 20.75 12.45
C ARG A 269 -2.86 20.33 11.08
N THR A 270 -3.10 21.31 10.22
CA THR A 270 -3.23 21.10 8.77
C THR A 270 -1.93 20.54 8.22
N GLY A 271 -2.04 19.38 7.58
CA GLY A 271 -0.96 18.72 6.86
C GLY A 271 -1.29 18.53 5.39
N THR A 272 -0.33 18.73 4.52
CA THR A 272 -0.52 18.45 3.09
C THR A 272 0.76 17.91 2.45
N VAL A 273 0.59 16.98 1.51
CA VAL A 273 1.63 16.53 0.60
C VAL A 273 1.28 17.01 -0.79
N PHE A 274 2.23 17.63 -1.46
CA PHE A 274 2.02 18.27 -2.75
C PHE A 274 3.19 18.07 -3.70
N ILE A 275 2.91 18.13 -5.00
CA ILE A 275 3.95 18.20 -6.05
C ILE A 275 4.15 19.67 -6.39
N ILE A 276 5.39 20.11 -6.59
CA ILE A 276 5.71 21.44 -7.13
C ILE A 276 5.98 21.29 -8.64
N PRO A 277 5.07 21.74 -9.52
CA PRO A 277 5.32 21.75 -10.95
C PRO A 277 6.45 22.74 -11.30
N THR A 278 7.38 22.31 -12.16
CA THR A 278 8.54 23.11 -12.58
C THR A 278 8.54 23.41 -14.08
N THR A 279 7.42 23.17 -14.75
CA THR A 279 7.27 23.37 -16.20
C THR A 279 6.89 24.80 -16.58
N SER A 280 6.49 25.63 -15.63
CA SER A 280 6.17 27.05 -15.80
C SER A 280 7.40 27.92 -15.51
N GLU A 281 7.36 29.19 -15.95
CA GLU A 281 8.42 30.18 -15.68
C GLU A 281 8.65 30.40 -14.18
N ILE A 282 7.56 30.41 -13.40
CA ILE A 282 7.54 30.58 -11.95
C ILE A 282 6.94 29.32 -11.33
N SER A 283 7.51 28.88 -10.21
CA SER A 283 7.02 27.77 -9.40
C SER A 283 6.89 28.16 -7.93
N LEU A 284 6.24 27.32 -7.12
CA LEU A 284 6.24 27.51 -5.66
C LEU A 284 7.67 27.52 -5.09
N MET A 285 8.62 26.86 -5.76
CA MET A 285 10.02 26.85 -5.33
C MET A 285 10.64 28.25 -5.36
N ASP A 286 10.25 29.10 -6.31
CA ASP A 286 10.69 30.51 -6.36
C ASP A 286 10.19 31.28 -5.14
N GLY A 287 8.93 31.05 -4.74
CA GLY A 287 8.38 31.60 -3.49
C GLY A 287 9.16 31.13 -2.26
N LEU A 288 9.44 29.83 -2.18
CA LEU A 288 10.16 29.23 -1.06
C LEU A 288 11.62 29.70 -0.95
N GLN A 289 12.31 29.90 -2.08
CA GLN A 289 13.72 30.27 -2.12
C GLN A 289 13.98 31.77 -2.08
N LYS A 290 13.14 32.57 -2.77
CA LYS A 290 13.36 34.00 -3.01
C LYS A 290 12.31 34.88 -2.34
N GLY A 291 11.30 34.28 -1.70
CA GLY A 291 10.25 34.97 -0.94
C GLY A 291 8.89 35.01 -1.65
N ILE A 292 7.82 35.12 -0.86
CA ILE A 292 6.41 35.07 -1.31
C ILE A 292 6.07 36.06 -2.44
N ASN A 293 6.79 37.18 -2.54
CA ASN A 293 6.58 38.21 -3.55
C ASN A 293 6.90 37.76 -4.99
N GLN A 294 7.53 36.60 -5.16
CA GLN A 294 7.72 36.00 -6.48
C GLN A 294 6.45 35.34 -7.04
N LEU A 295 5.48 35.04 -6.18
CA LEU A 295 4.28 34.32 -6.57
C LEU A 295 3.21 35.28 -7.11
N PRO A 296 2.38 34.87 -8.07
CA PRO A 296 1.28 35.69 -8.56
C PRO A 296 0.30 36.02 -7.44
N VAL A 297 -0.26 37.23 -7.47
CA VAL A 297 -1.15 37.74 -6.42
C VAL A 297 -2.58 37.79 -6.92
N TYR A 298 -3.51 37.26 -6.13
CA TYR A 298 -4.95 37.44 -6.28
C TYR A 298 -5.44 38.45 -5.24
N THR A 299 -6.38 39.30 -5.62
CA THR A 299 -7.10 40.23 -4.73
C THR A 299 -8.59 40.19 -5.08
N ASN A 300 -9.46 40.27 -4.06
CA ASN A 300 -10.93 40.32 -4.22
C ASN A 300 -11.52 41.65 -3.71
N GLY A 301 -10.68 42.62 -3.35
CA GLY A 301 -11.11 43.92 -2.85
C GLY A 301 -11.27 44.03 -1.32
N ASN A 302 -11.04 42.94 -0.56
CA ASN A 302 -11.11 42.97 0.91
C ASN A 302 -9.85 43.55 1.60
N GLY A 303 -8.82 43.91 0.83
CA GLY A 303 -7.57 44.49 1.34
C GLY A 303 -6.43 43.48 1.47
N GLU A 304 -6.72 42.18 1.42
CA GLU A 304 -5.71 41.11 1.49
C GLU A 304 -5.08 40.78 0.14
N LYS A 305 -3.91 40.13 0.20
CA LYS A 305 -3.17 39.67 -0.97
C LYS A 305 -2.93 38.18 -0.85
N TYR A 306 -3.40 37.41 -1.83
CA TYR A 306 -3.31 35.96 -1.82
C TYR A 306 -2.27 35.47 -2.83
N GLN A 307 -1.16 34.92 -2.35
CA GLN A 307 0.01 34.62 -3.19
C GLN A 307 0.01 33.15 -3.66
N GLY A 308 0.14 32.92 -4.96
CA GLY A 308 0.39 31.59 -5.54
C GLY A 308 -0.80 30.63 -5.52
N TYR A 309 -2.03 31.12 -5.39
CA TYR A 309 -3.22 30.27 -5.24
C TYR A 309 -3.83 29.75 -6.54
N PHE A 310 -3.46 30.30 -7.68
CA PHE A 310 -4.14 30.04 -8.95
C PHE A 310 -3.14 29.91 -10.10
N LEU A 311 -3.56 29.18 -11.11
CA LEU A 311 -2.87 29.07 -12.39
C LEU A 311 -2.83 30.44 -13.09
N THR A 312 -1.67 30.75 -13.66
CA THR A 312 -1.49 31.86 -14.61
C THR A 312 -0.69 31.35 -15.81
N ASP A 313 -0.54 32.18 -16.85
CA ASP A 313 0.32 31.85 -18.00
C ASP A 313 1.78 31.56 -17.60
N LYS A 314 2.22 32.10 -16.46
CA LYS A 314 3.61 32.01 -15.98
C LYS A 314 3.81 31.13 -14.75
N TYR A 315 2.73 30.68 -14.11
CA TYR A 315 2.81 29.97 -12.83
C TYR A 315 1.79 28.85 -12.75
N THR A 316 2.23 27.66 -12.34
CA THR A 316 1.33 26.54 -12.00
C THR A 316 1.33 26.35 -10.48
N PRO A 317 0.16 26.34 -9.82
CA PRO A 317 0.06 26.14 -8.38
C PRO A 317 0.51 24.73 -7.96
N ALA A 318 0.90 24.58 -6.70
CA ALA A 318 1.26 23.28 -6.14
C ALA A 318 0.09 22.29 -6.19
N VAL A 319 0.37 21.07 -6.64
CA VAL A 319 -0.64 20.02 -6.81
C VAL A 319 -0.77 19.22 -5.52
N GLU A 320 -1.84 19.45 -4.77
CA GLU A 320 -2.11 18.68 -3.57
C GLU A 320 -2.49 17.23 -3.91
N ILE A 321 -1.67 16.29 -3.45
CA ILE A 321 -1.88 14.85 -3.68
C ILE A 321 -2.46 14.16 -2.45
N MET A 322 -2.27 14.71 -1.25
CA MET A 322 -2.94 14.24 -0.03
C MET A 322 -3.05 15.36 1.01
N ARG A 323 -4.27 15.62 1.51
CA ARG A 323 -4.50 16.46 2.68
C ARG A 323 -4.79 15.59 3.90
N PHE A 324 -4.18 15.91 5.03
CA PHE A 324 -4.37 15.21 6.30
C PHE A 324 -4.33 16.20 7.46
N PHE A 325 -4.81 15.76 8.62
CA PHE A 325 -4.78 16.55 9.84
C PHE A 325 -4.08 15.74 10.92
N THR A 326 -3.07 16.32 11.58
CA THR A 326 -2.42 15.62 12.69
C THR A 326 -3.44 15.43 13.81
N PRO A 327 -3.38 14.32 14.55
CA PRO A 327 -4.12 14.23 15.79
C PRO A 327 -3.43 15.08 16.87
N PHE A 328 -4.14 15.34 17.96
CA PHE A 328 -3.62 16.05 19.12
C PHE A 328 -2.54 15.23 19.85
N GLY A 329 -1.26 15.48 19.56
CA GLY A 329 -0.13 15.04 20.37
C GLY A 329 0.20 13.53 20.36
N VAL A 330 -0.27 12.76 19.36
CA VAL A 330 -0.03 11.29 19.30
C VAL A 330 1.44 10.94 19.50
N ASN A 331 1.72 9.85 20.24
CA ASN A 331 3.05 9.44 20.71
C ASN A 331 3.59 10.30 21.86
N LYS A 332 3.96 11.55 21.60
CA LYS A 332 4.62 12.44 22.58
C LYS A 332 3.79 12.63 23.85
N PHE A 333 2.47 12.73 23.69
CA PHE A 333 1.53 12.96 24.79
C PHE A 333 0.84 11.70 25.28
N ASN A 334 1.28 10.51 24.86
CA ASN A 334 0.69 9.23 25.33
C ASN A 334 0.90 8.98 26.84
N HIS A 335 1.66 9.85 27.53
CA HIS A 335 1.78 9.88 28.98
C HIS A 335 0.49 10.38 29.69
N ILE A 336 -0.40 11.09 28.97
CA ILE A 336 -1.72 11.47 29.49
C ILE A 336 -2.53 10.19 29.74
N GLN A 337 -3.11 10.03 30.93
CA GLN A 337 -3.86 8.82 31.28
C GLN A 337 -5.36 9.10 31.36
N LEU A 338 -6.15 8.30 30.64
CA LEU A 338 -7.60 8.21 30.80
C LEU A 338 -7.97 6.74 31.01
N LYS A 339 -8.84 6.47 31.97
CA LYS A 339 -9.25 5.09 32.30
C LYS A 339 -9.85 4.41 31.06
N ASN A 340 -9.41 3.19 30.79
CA ASN A 340 -9.82 2.37 29.63
C ASN A 340 -9.47 2.96 28.25
N GLN A 341 -8.61 3.97 28.20
CA GLN A 341 -8.14 4.55 26.94
C GLN A 341 -6.70 4.11 26.66
N THR A 342 -6.49 3.42 25.53
CA THR A 342 -5.15 3.11 25.02
C THR A 342 -4.86 3.99 23.82
N TRP A 343 -3.81 4.79 23.91
CA TRP A 343 -3.41 5.69 22.83
C TRP A 343 -2.66 4.95 21.73
N GLN A 344 -2.94 5.34 20.49
CA GLN A 344 -2.16 4.90 19.35
C GLN A 344 -0.77 5.55 19.40
N ASN A 345 0.24 4.86 18.89
CA ASN A 345 1.62 5.35 18.91
C ASN A 345 1.98 6.20 17.69
N LYS A 346 1.12 6.23 16.66
CA LYS A 346 1.29 7.01 15.43
C LYS A 346 -0.01 7.12 14.66
N ALA A 347 -0.15 8.19 13.88
CA ALA A 347 -1.16 8.29 12.83
C ALA A 347 -0.57 7.77 11.51
N ASN A 348 -1.37 7.03 10.73
CA ASN A 348 -0.97 6.53 9.42
C ASN A 348 -2.00 6.99 8.39
N TYR A 349 -1.52 7.67 7.35
CA TYR A 349 -2.31 8.18 6.24
C TYR A 349 -1.90 7.43 4.98
N ARG A 350 -2.87 6.90 4.24
CA ARG A 350 -2.63 6.24 2.97
C ARG A 350 -3.71 6.64 1.99
N GLN A 351 -3.30 7.16 0.84
CA GLN A 351 -4.21 7.61 -0.21
C GLN A 351 -3.74 7.12 -1.58
N GLU A 352 -4.68 6.67 -2.40
CA GLU A 352 -4.41 6.40 -3.81
C GLU A 352 -4.19 7.73 -4.55
N ILE A 353 -3.13 7.80 -5.33
CA ILE A 353 -2.69 8.99 -6.09
C ILE A 353 -2.44 8.65 -7.56
N THR A 354 -3.06 7.58 -8.05
CA THR A 354 -2.79 7.04 -9.38
C THR A 354 -3.12 8.03 -10.49
N GLU A 355 -4.06 8.94 -10.26
CA GLU A 355 -4.39 10.01 -11.19
C GLU A 355 -3.21 10.94 -11.53
N PHE A 356 -2.21 11.02 -10.66
CA PHE A 356 -1.01 11.85 -10.83
C PHE A 356 0.18 11.10 -11.45
N GLN A 357 -0.01 9.87 -11.95
CA GLN A 357 1.07 9.07 -12.54
C GLN A 357 1.83 9.83 -13.65
N SER A 358 1.14 10.63 -14.47
CA SER A 358 1.74 11.43 -15.55
C SER A 358 2.66 12.57 -15.05
N LEU A 359 2.46 13.03 -13.81
CA LEU A 359 3.34 14.01 -13.16
C LEU A 359 4.56 13.36 -12.51
N LEU A 360 4.50 12.06 -12.20
CA LEU A 360 5.49 11.36 -11.37
C LEU A 360 6.40 10.42 -12.18
N SER A 361 5.85 9.66 -13.12
CA SER A 361 6.55 8.57 -13.81
C SER A 361 7.75 9.07 -14.63
N ASN A 362 8.91 8.42 -14.45
CA ASN A 362 10.16 8.70 -15.16
C ASN A 362 10.61 10.19 -15.09
N LYS A 363 10.31 10.89 -13.99
CA LYS A 363 10.62 12.32 -13.82
C LYS A 363 11.42 12.55 -12.55
N GLU A 364 12.31 13.55 -12.59
CA GLU A 364 12.80 14.16 -11.36
C GLU A 364 11.72 15.13 -10.89
N VAL A 365 11.24 14.92 -9.66
CA VAL A 365 10.10 15.65 -9.11
C VAL A 365 10.46 16.27 -7.76
N LEU A 366 9.77 17.36 -7.45
CA LEU A 366 9.79 18.02 -6.15
C LEU A 366 8.49 17.69 -5.41
N ILE A 367 8.60 16.92 -4.32
CA ILE A 367 7.47 16.55 -3.47
C ILE A 367 7.59 17.30 -2.15
N GLY A 368 6.67 18.21 -1.88
CA GLY A 368 6.56 18.97 -0.66
C GLY A 368 5.72 18.26 0.41
N PHE A 369 6.10 18.45 1.66
CA PHE A 369 5.41 18.01 2.86
C PHE A 369 5.31 19.21 3.79
N PHE A 370 4.09 19.56 4.19
CA PHE A 370 3.81 20.67 5.09
C PHE A 370 3.02 20.18 6.30
N ILE A 371 3.37 20.70 7.47
CA ILE A 371 2.54 20.67 8.68
C ILE A 371 2.66 22.05 9.33
N GLY A 372 1.58 22.84 9.31
CA GLY A 372 1.56 24.20 9.86
C GLY A 372 1.64 24.16 11.37
N ASN A 373 2.79 24.54 11.95
CA ASN A 373 3.00 24.52 13.40
C ASN A 373 3.97 25.61 13.84
N TYR A 374 3.96 25.89 15.16
CA TYR A 374 4.85 26.83 15.82
C TYR A 374 5.71 26.18 16.92
N ASP A 375 5.75 24.85 16.96
CA ASP A 375 6.46 24.10 18.01
C ASP A 375 7.89 23.73 17.58
N GLN A 376 8.84 23.88 18.51
CA GLN A 376 10.26 23.58 18.24
C GLN A 376 10.51 22.09 18.03
N GLY A 377 9.78 21.21 18.73
CA GLY A 377 9.84 19.76 18.53
C GLY A 377 9.04 19.31 17.31
N GLY A 378 7.89 19.93 17.07
CA GLY A 378 7.00 19.73 15.93
C GLY A 378 6.53 18.28 15.83
N HIS A 379 6.71 17.71 14.65
CA HIS A 379 6.29 16.36 14.27
C HIS A 379 7.44 15.59 13.64
N ILE A 380 7.36 14.27 13.64
CA ILE A 380 8.25 13.39 12.87
C ILE A 380 7.40 12.62 11.86
N ILE A 381 7.82 12.62 10.59
CA ILE A 381 7.14 11.90 9.51
C ILE A 381 8.05 10.93 8.75
N SER A 382 7.45 9.83 8.31
CA SER A 382 8.05 8.90 7.34
C SER A 382 7.08 8.74 6.18
N ALA A 383 7.57 8.81 4.94
CA ALA A 383 6.72 8.81 3.75
C ALA A 383 7.28 7.93 2.64
N ASN A 384 6.39 7.25 1.90
CA ASN A 384 6.76 6.46 0.73
C ASN A 384 5.64 6.43 -0.32
N ILE A 385 6.00 6.11 -1.55
CA ILE A 385 5.05 5.74 -2.61
C ILE A 385 5.18 4.25 -2.86
N THR A 386 4.06 3.54 -2.88
CA THR A 386 4.01 2.14 -3.33
C THR A 386 3.35 2.05 -4.69
N VAL A 387 3.98 1.32 -5.62
CA VAL A 387 3.53 1.13 -7.01
C VAL A 387 3.17 -0.33 -7.21
N HIS A 388 1.88 -0.59 -7.44
CA HIS A 388 1.32 -1.93 -7.56
C HIS A 388 1.00 -2.22 -9.02
N PRO A 389 1.62 -3.24 -9.63
CA PRO A 389 1.28 -3.62 -11.00
C PRO A 389 -0.17 -4.09 -11.06
N SER A 390 -0.90 -3.64 -12.09
CA SER A 390 -2.26 -4.09 -12.37
C SER A 390 -2.40 -4.35 -13.86
N ASP A 391 -3.15 -5.39 -14.21
CA ASP A 391 -3.55 -5.71 -15.58
C ASP A 391 -4.85 -4.99 -15.98
N GLY A 392 -5.41 -4.19 -15.06
CA GLY A 392 -6.63 -3.41 -15.29
C GLY A 392 -6.40 -2.23 -16.23
N ALA A 393 -7.20 -2.16 -17.28
CA ALA A 393 -7.29 -1.02 -18.21
C ALA A 393 -7.98 0.23 -17.59
N THR A 394 -8.19 0.25 -16.27
CA THR A 394 -9.17 1.13 -15.60
C THR A 394 -8.67 2.53 -15.31
N ILE A 395 -7.42 2.86 -15.62
CA ILE A 395 -6.87 4.20 -15.34
C ILE A 395 -6.48 4.83 -16.67
N PRO A 396 -7.29 5.79 -17.16
CA PRO A 396 -7.02 6.48 -18.41
C PRO A 396 -5.66 7.19 -18.37
N LYS A 397 -5.14 7.56 -19.54
CA LYS A 397 -3.98 8.43 -19.63
C LYS A 397 -4.39 9.80 -19.10
N ASN A 398 -4.22 10.02 -17.80
CA ASN A 398 -4.73 11.23 -17.20
C ASN A 398 -3.81 12.41 -17.56
N LYS A 399 -4.32 13.28 -18.43
CA LYS A 399 -3.90 14.68 -18.51
C LYS A 399 -4.25 15.32 -17.17
N VAL A 400 -3.31 16.10 -16.63
CA VAL A 400 -3.45 16.73 -15.32
C VAL A 400 -3.18 18.22 -15.46
N GLN A 401 -4.19 19.03 -15.16
CA GLN A 401 -4.11 20.48 -15.21
C GLN A 401 -4.47 21.06 -13.83
N PRO A 402 -3.47 21.42 -13.01
CA PRO A 402 -3.70 22.14 -11.75
C PRO A 402 -4.32 23.51 -12.05
N ILE A 403 -5.38 23.87 -11.34
CA ILE A 403 -6.09 25.15 -11.52
C ILE A 403 -5.87 26.06 -10.32
N PHE A 404 -6.05 25.54 -9.11
CA PHE A 404 -5.87 26.31 -7.90
C PHE A 404 -5.51 25.45 -6.67
N ASN A 405 -4.85 26.08 -5.71
CA ASN A 405 -4.59 25.53 -4.38
C ASN A 405 -4.44 26.68 -3.38
N THR A 406 -5.44 26.87 -2.52
CA THR A 406 -5.46 27.94 -1.51
C THR A 406 -4.90 27.52 -0.16
N VAL A 407 -4.36 26.30 -0.04
CA VAL A 407 -3.66 25.90 1.18
C VAL A 407 -2.37 26.70 1.28
N ASN A 408 -2.27 27.56 2.29
CA ASN A 408 -1.09 28.38 2.57
C ASN A 408 0.06 27.54 3.13
N VAL A 409 0.68 26.70 2.30
CA VAL A 409 1.85 25.90 2.71
C VAL A 409 3.04 26.76 3.15
N MET A 410 3.05 28.05 2.81
CA MET A 410 4.01 29.04 3.28
C MET A 410 3.45 29.93 4.42
N GLU A 411 2.51 29.42 5.24
CA GLU A 411 1.94 30.10 6.42
C GLU A 411 3.03 30.75 7.28
N MET A 412 4.03 29.95 7.70
CA MET A 412 5.17 30.43 8.49
C MET A 412 6.26 31.14 7.66
N ALA A 413 5.97 31.51 6.41
CA ALA A 413 6.78 32.32 5.52
C ALA A 413 6.01 33.51 4.90
N GLY A 414 4.84 33.86 5.48
CA GLY A 414 4.08 35.06 5.13
C GLY A 414 3.03 34.90 4.03
N GLN A 415 2.72 33.67 3.60
CA GLN A 415 1.59 33.46 2.69
C GLN A 415 0.27 33.59 3.44
N GLU A 416 -0.62 34.43 2.91
CA GLU A 416 -1.85 34.84 3.59
C GLU A 416 -2.86 33.71 3.76
N TYR A 417 -3.60 33.67 4.88
CA TYR A 417 -4.68 32.68 5.03
C TYR A 417 -5.76 32.87 3.95
N PRO A 418 -6.40 31.80 3.45
CA PRO A 418 -7.36 31.90 2.35
C PRO A 418 -8.73 32.38 2.84
N THR A 419 -8.81 33.64 3.25
CA THR A 419 -10.01 34.37 3.66
C THR A 419 -10.80 34.95 2.49
N LEU A 420 -10.44 34.59 1.25
CA LEU A 420 -10.93 35.17 0.00
C LEU A 420 -12.39 34.87 -0.36
N PHE A 421 -13.07 34.01 0.42
CA PHE A 421 -14.48 33.66 0.22
C PHE A 421 -15.45 34.56 1.01
N ASP A 422 -14.93 35.62 1.62
CA ASP A 422 -15.74 36.72 2.15
C ASP A 422 -16.46 37.51 1.03
N ASP A 423 -15.90 37.52 -0.18
CA ASP A 423 -16.58 37.98 -1.39
C ASP A 423 -17.69 37.00 -1.80
N ALA A 424 -18.91 37.52 -1.97
CA ALA A 424 -20.07 36.74 -2.45
C ALA A 424 -19.90 36.18 -3.87
N ASN A 425 -18.98 36.74 -4.67
CA ASN A 425 -18.58 36.17 -5.96
C ASN A 425 -17.59 35.01 -5.83
N GLY A 426 -17.01 34.82 -4.64
CA GLY A 426 -16.06 33.79 -4.32
C GLY A 426 -14.75 33.92 -5.08
N PHE A 427 -14.19 32.78 -5.44
CA PHE A 427 -12.89 32.67 -6.09
C PHE A 427 -13.06 32.25 -7.55
N THR A 428 -12.58 33.08 -8.49
CA THR A 428 -12.69 32.76 -9.92
C THR A 428 -11.31 32.68 -10.55
N VAL A 429 -11.07 31.62 -11.32
CA VAL A 429 -9.82 31.39 -12.06
C VAL A 429 -10.15 31.15 -13.53
N GLU A 430 -9.56 31.96 -14.40
CA GLU A 430 -9.55 31.70 -15.84
C GLU A 430 -8.36 30.80 -16.19
N PHE A 431 -8.57 29.88 -17.12
CA PHE A 431 -7.51 28.99 -17.61
C PHE A 431 -7.71 28.66 -19.09
N THR A 432 -6.64 28.22 -19.75
CA THR A 432 -6.69 27.82 -21.16
C THR A 432 -6.22 26.37 -21.31
N LEU A 433 -7.02 25.54 -21.95
CA LEU A 433 -6.63 24.19 -22.35
C LEU A 433 -5.97 24.24 -23.74
N LYS A 434 -4.79 23.64 -23.86
CA LYS A 434 -4.02 23.56 -25.13
C LYS A 434 -4.61 22.56 -26.12
N GLU A 435 -5.39 21.61 -25.63
CA GLU A 435 -6.02 20.54 -26.39
C GLU A 435 -7.34 20.14 -25.71
N ASP A 436 -8.19 19.41 -26.44
CA ASP A 436 -9.42 18.84 -25.88
C ASP A 436 -9.09 17.85 -24.76
N PHE A 437 -9.86 17.90 -23.68
CA PHE A 437 -9.85 16.92 -22.59
C PHE A 437 -11.16 16.14 -22.64
N LYS A 438 -11.09 14.82 -22.74
CA LYS A 438 -12.28 13.96 -22.67
C LYS A 438 -12.50 13.42 -21.26
N ASN A 439 -13.76 13.10 -20.94
CA ASN A 439 -14.13 12.47 -19.67
C ASN A 439 -13.55 13.23 -18.46
N THR A 440 -13.66 14.55 -18.52
CA THR A 440 -12.98 15.47 -17.63
C THR A 440 -13.61 15.42 -16.24
N LYS A 441 -12.78 15.47 -15.21
CA LYS A 441 -13.18 15.60 -13.81
C LYS A 441 -12.40 16.71 -13.13
N LEU A 442 -13.06 17.44 -12.23
CA LEU A 442 -12.37 18.27 -11.24
C LEU A 442 -12.17 17.44 -9.97
N ARG A 443 -10.92 17.18 -9.62
CA ARG A 443 -10.54 16.68 -8.30
C ARG A 443 -10.51 17.88 -7.35
N PHE A 444 -11.51 17.98 -6.49
CA PHE A 444 -11.75 19.09 -5.58
C PHE A 444 -11.60 18.66 -4.12
N THR A 445 -10.66 19.25 -3.39
CA THR A 445 -10.49 19.02 -1.94
C THR A 445 -10.81 20.30 -1.19
N THR A 446 -11.64 20.23 -0.15
CA THR A 446 -12.07 21.40 0.62
C THR A 446 -12.11 21.09 2.11
N THR A 447 -11.74 22.07 2.94
CA THR A 447 -11.81 22.01 4.41
C THR A 447 -12.05 23.41 4.95
N GLY A 448 -13.05 23.55 5.84
CA GLY A 448 -13.35 24.80 6.54
C GLY A 448 -12.60 24.88 7.86
N HIS A 449 -12.19 26.10 8.23
CA HIS A 449 -11.37 26.38 9.40
C HIS A 449 -11.85 27.62 10.13
N GLY A 450 -11.49 27.71 11.42
CA GLY A 450 -11.88 28.78 12.32
C GLY A 450 -12.26 28.17 13.67
N GLY A 451 -11.28 28.03 14.56
CA GLY A 451 -11.36 27.19 15.76
C GLY A 451 -12.17 27.76 16.94
N TRP A 452 -13.37 28.29 16.69
CA TRP A 452 -14.30 28.75 17.71
C TRP A 452 -15.75 28.36 17.35
N GLU A 453 -16.69 28.49 18.28
CA GLU A 453 -18.06 27.97 18.16
C GLU A 453 -18.79 28.40 16.87
N ASN A 454 -18.56 29.64 16.40
CA ASN A 454 -19.19 30.17 15.18
C ASN A 454 -18.27 30.12 13.94
N GLY A 455 -17.06 29.58 14.07
CA GLY A 455 -16.10 29.51 13.00
C GLY A 455 -16.40 28.36 12.04
N ASP A 456 -15.94 28.50 10.79
CA ASP A 456 -16.28 27.58 9.71
C ASP A 456 -15.69 26.17 9.90
N GLU A 457 -14.83 25.95 10.89
CA GLU A 457 -14.44 24.60 11.34
C GLU A 457 -15.65 23.82 11.85
N PHE A 458 -16.51 24.46 12.64
CA PHE A 458 -17.63 23.85 13.37
C PHE A 458 -19.01 24.25 12.82
N VAL A 459 -19.06 25.14 11.82
CA VAL A 459 -20.30 25.54 11.13
C VAL A 459 -20.31 25.01 9.70
N PRO A 460 -21.29 24.17 9.31
CA PRO A 460 -21.36 23.63 7.95
C PRO A 460 -21.65 24.74 6.92
N LYS A 461 -20.85 24.82 5.85
CA LYS A 461 -21.03 25.79 4.75
C LYS A 461 -21.14 25.10 3.40
N GLU A 462 -22.11 25.50 2.57
CA GLU A 462 -22.23 24.97 1.22
C GLU A 462 -21.07 25.46 0.34
N ASN A 463 -20.37 24.51 -0.27
CA ASN A 463 -19.36 24.75 -1.29
C ASN A 463 -20.01 24.55 -2.66
N THR A 464 -20.04 25.60 -3.48
CA THR A 464 -20.60 25.55 -4.84
C THR A 464 -19.49 25.78 -5.87
N VAL A 465 -19.41 24.92 -6.89
CA VAL A 465 -18.44 25.05 -7.98
C VAL A 465 -19.17 25.28 -9.29
N PHE A 466 -18.69 26.26 -10.06
CA PHE A 466 -19.13 26.58 -11.41
C PHE A 466 -17.99 26.38 -12.39
N VAL A 467 -18.30 25.87 -13.57
CA VAL A 467 -17.39 25.83 -14.73
C VAL A 467 -18.09 26.50 -15.89
N ASP A 468 -17.44 27.50 -16.51
CA ASP A 468 -18.01 28.32 -17.59
C ASP A 468 -19.39 28.91 -17.25
N GLY A 469 -19.53 29.38 -16.00
CA GLY A 469 -20.77 29.93 -15.46
C GLY A 469 -21.85 28.89 -15.11
N GLN A 470 -21.66 27.61 -15.43
CA GLN A 470 -22.61 26.55 -15.10
C GLN A 470 -22.28 25.90 -13.76
N LYS A 471 -23.27 25.76 -12.87
CA LYS A 471 -23.10 25.05 -11.59
C LYS A 471 -22.90 23.55 -11.86
N VAL A 472 -21.72 23.03 -11.55
CA VAL A 472 -21.36 21.61 -11.74
C VAL A 472 -21.38 20.80 -10.45
N PHE A 473 -21.40 21.48 -9.30
CA PHE A 473 -21.33 20.84 -7.98
C PHE A 473 -21.86 21.78 -6.90
N SER A 474 -22.62 21.25 -5.94
CA SER A 474 -22.72 21.87 -4.62
C SER A 474 -22.92 20.81 -3.54
N LEU A 475 -22.24 21.00 -2.40
CA LEU A 475 -22.43 20.20 -1.20
C LEU A 475 -21.98 20.92 0.05
N ILE A 476 -22.43 20.46 1.20
CA ILE A 476 -21.92 20.88 2.51
C ILE A 476 -20.88 19.83 2.94
N PRO A 477 -19.57 20.17 2.96
CA PRO A 477 -18.53 19.19 3.25
C PRO A 477 -18.43 19.02 4.77
N TRP A 478 -18.92 17.90 5.29
CA TRP A 478 -19.13 17.71 6.74
C TRP A 478 -18.79 16.29 7.19
N ARG A 479 -18.10 16.15 8.32
CA ARG A 479 -17.72 14.86 8.93
C ARG A 479 -18.35 14.75 10.31
N GLN A 480 -18.98 13.62 10.60
CA GLN A 480 -19.70 13.34 11.85
C GLN A 480 -19.17 12.11 12.59
N ASP A 481 -18.02 11.59 12.17
CA ASP A 481 -17.40 10.35 12.64
C ASP A 481 -16.14 10.62 13.47
N CYS A 482 -15.83 11.88 13.82
CA CYS A 482 -14.55 12.27 14.41
C CYS A 482 -14.25 11.59 15.76
N GLY A 483 -15.26 11.33 16.59
CA GLY A 483 -15.11 10.56 17.84
C GLY A 483 -14.55 9.15 17.64
N SER A 484 -14.68 8.56 16.45
CA SER A 484 -14.08 7.25 16.11
C SER A 484 -12.55 7.26 16.17
N TYR A 485 -11.93 8.44 16.13
CA TYR A 485 -10.48 8.62 16.13
C TYR A 485 -9.94 9.09 17.50
N ARG A 486 -10.75 9.05 18.57
CA ARG A 486 -10.35 9.48 19.92
C ARG A 486 -9.02 8.88 20.37
N SER A 487 -8.75 7.61 20.06
CA SER A 487 -7.52 6.91 20.46
C SER A 487 -6.23 7.46 19.84
N PHE A 488 -6.32 8.31 18.82
CA PHE A 488 -5.15 8.98 18.23
C PHE A 488 -4.83 10.31 18.92
N ASN A 489 -5.74 10.84 19.76
CA ASN A 489 -5.75 12.24 20.18
C ASN A 489 -5.50 12.42 21.71
N PRO A 490 -4.35 11.97 22.26
CA PRO A 490 -4.10 12.03 23.70
C PRO A 490 -4.18 13.44 24.29
N ALA A 491 -3.72 14.47 23.55
CA ALA A 491 -3.67 15.86 24.01
C ALA A 491 -4.93 16.68 23.67
N SER A 492 -5.99 16.03 23.16
CA SER A 492 -7.23 16.74 22.84
C SER A 492 -7.90 17.26 24.12
N GLY A 493 -8.29 18.55 24.10
CA GLY A 493 -9.02 19.18 25.20
C GLY A 493 -10.34 18.46 25.49
N ASN A 494 -10.72 18.36 26.76
CA ASN A 494 -12.00 17.77 27.19
C ASN A 494 -12.86 18.87 27.81
N PHE A 495 -14.16 18.86 27.51
CA PHE A 495 -15.11 19.90 27.90
C PHE A 495 -16.15 19.36 28.89
N ASP A 496 -16.83 20.28 29.58
CA ASP A 496 -17.79 19.94 30.66
C ASP A 496 -19.01 19.16 30.18
N ASN A 497 -19.29 19.17 28.87
CA ASN A 497 -20.34 18.35 28.26
C ASN A 497 -19.92 16.87 28.04
N GLY A 498 -18.71 16.50 28.46
CA GLY A 498 -18.17 15.15 28.33
C GLY A 498 -17.54 14.84 26.96
N LEU A 499 -17.50 15.80 26.03
CA LEU A 499 -16.86 15.64 24.73
C LEU A 499 -15.40 16.11 24.76
N SER A 500 -14.59 15.52 23.90
CA SER A 500 -13.25 16.01 23.57
C SER A 500 -13.27 16.82 22.27
N SER A 501 -12.32 17.73 22.08
CA SER A 501 -12.21 18.53 20.84
C SER A 501 -12.13 17.63 19.60
N SER A 502 -11.38 16.53 19.67
CA SER A 502 -11.27 15.53 18.61
C SER A 502 -12.60 14.86 18.24
N ASP A 503 -13.64 14.97 19.07
CA ASP A 503 -14.90 14.27 18.87
C ASP A 503 -15.90 15.09 18.05
N TYR A 504 -15.74 16.42 18.04
CA TYR A 504 -16.65 17.32 17.33
C TYR A 504 -16.64 17.10 15.82
N SER A 505 -17.85 17.16 15.26
CA SER A 505 -18.08 17.19 13.82
C SER A 505 -17.49 18.46 13.22
N ARG A 506 -16.98 18.37 11.99
CA ARG A 506 -16.20 19.44 11.36
C ARG A 506 -16.42 19.54 9.86
N SER A 507 -16.03 20.69 9.30
CA SER A 507 -16.06 20.99 7.87
C SER A 507 -15.04 20.18 7.05
N ASN A 508 -15.37 18.89 6.85
CA ASN A 508 -14.72 17.87 6.01
C ASN A 508 -13.48 17.15 6.56
N TRP A 509 -13.09 17.41 7.80
CA TRP A 509 -11.89 16.80 8.38
C TRP A 509 -12.08 16.33 9.82
N CYS A 510 -11.25 15.40 10.27
CA CYS A 510 -11.15 15.02 11.68
C CYS A 510 -9.65 14.93 12.06
N PRO A 511 -9.26 15.32 13.28
CA PRO A 511 -7.90 15.15 13.77
C PRO A 511 -7.42 13.69 13.71
N GLY A 512 -6.32 13.45 12.99
CA GLY A 512 -5.76 12.12 12.74
C GLY A 512 -6.27 11.43 11.47
N THR A 513 -6.89 12.15 10.53
CA THR A 513 -7.45 11.57 9.29
C THR A 513 -7.00 12.29 8.03
N ILE A 514 -7.15 11.62 6.88
CA ILE A 514 -7.10 12.27 5.56
C ILE A 514 -8.41 12.99 5.26
N THR A 515 -8.36 14.01 4.40
CA THR A 515 -9.54 14.56 3.73
C THR A 515 -9.60 14.01 2.30
N ASN A 516 -10.68 13.29 1.98
CA ASN A 516 -10.86 12.75 0.64
C ASN A 516 -11.26 13.85 -0.35
N PRO A 517 -10.70 13.84 -1.58
CA PRO A 517 -11.15 14.72 -2.64
C PRO A 517 -12.51 14.25 -3.18
N TYR A 518 -13.29 15.21 -3.67
CA TYR A 518 -14.46 14.96 -4.51
C TYR A 518 -14.01 14.90 -5.98
N PHE A 519 -14.50 13.91 -6.73
CA PHE A 519 -14.28 13.81 -8.18
C PHE A 519 -15.54 14.25 -8.91
N ILE A 520 -15.56 15.51 -9.34
CA ILE A 520 -16.72 16.17 -9.95
C ILE A 520 -16.65 15.96 -11.46
N ASN A 521 -17.64 15.30 -12.06
CA ASN A 521 -17.68 15.09 -13.50
C ASN A 521 -17.98 16.42 -14.23
N LEU A 522 -17.15 16.76 -15.21
CA LEU A 522 -17.29 17.96 -16.04
C LEU A 522 -17.70 17.63 -17.48
N GLY A 523 -17.65 16.36 -17.89
CA GLY A 523 -17.84 15.96 -19.29
C GLY A 523 -16.61 16.27 -20.15
N ASP A 524 -16.79 16.51 -21.44
CA ASP A 524 -15.69 16.88 -22.33
C ASP A 524 -15.45 18.40 -22.28
N LEU A 525 -14.18 18.81 -22.13
CA LEU A 525 -13.77 20.22 -22.25
C LEU A 525 -12.98 20.40 -23.55
N LYS A 526 -13.24 21.51 -24.24
CA LYS A 526 -12.58 21.82 -25.52
C LYS A 526 -11.26 22.54 -25.30
N ALA A 527 -10.37 22.50 -26.30
CA ALA A 527 -9.26 23.44 -26.34
C ALA A 527 -9.80 24.87 -26.34
N GLY A 528 -9.16 25.76 -25.57
CA GLY A 528 -9.59 27.15 -25.45
C GLY A 528 -9.73 27.63 -24.01
N LYS A 529 -10.34 28.80 -23.85
CA LYS A 529 -10.52 29.47 -22.57
C LYS A 529 -11.70 28.88 -21.81
N HIS A 530 -11.50 28.68 -20.52
CA HIS A 530 -12.48 28.20 -19.57
C HIS A 530 -12.35 28.96 -18.25
N THR A 531 -13.38 28.85 -17.41
CA THR A 531 -13.39 29.43 -16.06
C THR A 531 -13.80 28.38 -15.04
N VAL A 532 -13.17 28.40 -13.86
CA VAL A 532 -13.68 27.73 -12.66
C VAL A 532 -13.95 28.77 -11.60
N GLN A 533 -15.12 28.71 -10.98
CA GLN A 533 -15.48 29.55 -9.84
C GLN A 533 -15.90 28.69 -8.65
N VAL A 534 -15.40 29.02 -7.46
CA VAL A 534 -15.78 28.39 -6.19
C VAL A 534 -16.43 29.44 -5.29
N LYS A 535 -17.64 29.17 -4.81
CA LYS A 535 -18.36 30.02 -3.86
C LYS A 535 -18.58 29.28 -2.55
N ILE A 536 -18.26 29.94 -1.45
CA ILE A 536 -18.45 29.45 -0.08
C ILE A 536 -18.95 30.63 0.76
N PRO A 537 -20.05 30.50 1.51
CA PRO A 537 -20.53 31.57 2.38
C PRO A 537 -19.69 31.64 3.67
N GLN A 538 -18.47 32.16 3.55
CA GLN A 538 -17.48 32.23 4.63
C GLN A 538 -18.03 32.96 5.86
N GLY A 539 -17.78 32.40 7.04
CA GLY A 539 -18.12 33.01 8.32
C GLY A 539 -17.41 34.34 8.54
N LYS A 540 -18.10 35.30 9.17
CA LYS A 540 -17.51 36.59 9.53
C LYS A 540 -16.49 36.42 10.67
N PRO A 541 -15.45 37.27 10.75
CA PRO A 541 -14.54 37.29 11.89
C PRO A 541 -15.24 37.63 13.21
N GLU A 542 -14.68 37.15 14.32
CA GLU A 542 -15.10 37.46 15.69
C GLU A 542 -13.86 37.76 16.54
N GLY A 543 -13.67 39.04 16.90
CA GLY A 543 -12.45 39.49 17.58
C GLY A 543 -11.21 39.23 16.72
N THR A 544 -10.25 38.48 17.25
CA THR A 544 -9.04 38.04 16.53
C THR A 544 -9.21 36.73 15.77
N SER A 545 -10.38 36.10 15.86
CA SER A 545 -10.68 34.84 15.19
C SER A 545 -11.30 35.09 13.82
N PHE A 546 -10.91 34.32 12.82
CA PHE A 546 -11.40 34.44 11.46
C PHE A 546 -11.56 33.07 10.81
N SER A 547 -12.54 32.96 9.91
CA SER A 547 -12.78 31.74 9.15
C SER A 547 -11.99 31.79 7.86
N TYR A 548 -11.51 30.64 7.41
CA TYR A 548 -10.82 30.50 6.12
C TYR A 548 -11.06 29.13 5.51
N TRP A 549 -10.86 29.01 4.19
CA TRP A 549 -11.10 27.78 3.45
C TRP A 549 -9.90 27.36 2.62
N GLY A 550 -9.30 26.22 3.00
CA GLY A 550 -8.32 25.55 2.16
C GLY A 550 -9.04 24.77 1.08
N VAL A 551 -8.89 25.16 -0.19
CA VAL A 551 -9.46 24.45 -1.34
C VAL A 551 -8.40 24.17 -2.40
N SER A 552 -8.43 22.99 -3.00
CA SER A 552 -7.55 22.63 -4.12
C SER A 552 -8.38 22.05 -5.26
N GLY A 553 -8.00 22.38 -6.49
CA GLY A 553 -8.73 22.01 -7.71
C GLY A 553 -7.76 21.62 -8.82
N THR A 554 -7.83 20.36 -9.24
CA THR A 554 -7.06 19.85 -10.39
C THR A 554 -8.00 19.22 -11.41
N ILE A 555 -7.92 19.67 -12.66
CA ILE A 555 -8.62 19.06 -13.77
C ILE A 555 -7.88 17.81 -14.24
N LEU A 556 -8.62 16.73 -14.41
CA LEU A 556 -8.17 15.42 -14.88
C LEU A 556 -8.95 15.07 -16.15
N GLY A 557 -8.30 14.55 -17.19
CA GLY A 557 -8.98 14.13 -18.42
C GLY A 557 -8.12 13.22 -19.29
N GLU A 558 -8.61 12.86 -20.48
CA GLU A 558 -7.94 11.94 -21.42
C GLU A 558 -7.29 12.62 -22.64
#